data_AF-A0A7W5CF65-F1
#
_entry.id   AF-A0A7W5CF65-F1
#
_cell.length_a   1.000
_cell.length_b   1.000
_cell.length_c   1.000
_cell.angle_alpha   90.00
_cell.angle_beta   90.00
_cell.angle_gamma   90.00
#
_symmetry.space_group_name_H-M   'P 1'
#
loop_
_entity.id
_entity.type
_entity.pdbx_description
1 polymer ?
#
loop_
_entity_poly.entity_id
_entity_poly.type
_entity_poly.pdbx_seq_one_letter_code
_entity_poly.pdbx_strand_id
1 'polypeptide(L)'
;MAIDWAAFLQVFVAALVGASVVVTFYALGLRLLVRGGRPPLVTPAEFTDAITVLTDKQRRRGEKAVAKAARKNPLSDGQKRLSLLGAYACFAVCASAVLGALLLILFNH
;
A
#
# COMPACT_ATOMS: atom_id res chain seq x y z
N MET A 1 33.84 -5.56 -25.62
CA MET A 1 32.52 -5.13 -25.09
C MET A 1 32.79 -4.17 -23.95
N ALA A 2 32.62 -2.87 -24.18
CA ALA A 2 32.76 -1.86 -23.12
C ALA A 2 31.36 -1.65 -22.49
N ILE A 3 31.31 -1.51 -21.17
CA ILE A 3 30.07 -1.20 -20.44
C ILE A 3 29.71 0.26 -20.75
N ASP A 4 28.47 0.48 -21.20
CA ASP A 4 27.91 1.83 -21.27
C ASP A 4 27.46 2.27 -19.87
N TRP A 5 28.34 2.97 -19.17
CA TRP A 5 28.09 3.48 -17.82
C TRP A 5 26.95 4.51 -17.77
N ALA A 6 26.68 5.23 -18.87
CA ALA A 6 25.61 6.21 -18.92
C ALA A 6 24.25 5.50 -18.98
N ALA A 7 24.12 4.49 -19.84
CA ALA A 7 22.93 3.65 -19.90
C ALA A 7 22.65 2.94 -18.56
N PHE A 8 23.69 2.43 -17.90
CA PHE A 8 23.56 1.84 -16.57
C PHE A 8 23.01 2.83 -15.54
N LEU A 9 23.58 4.03 -15.46
CA LEU A 9 23.15 5.05 -14.52
C LEU A 9 21.69 5.47 -14.78
N GLN A 10 21.27 5.57 -16.04
CA GLN A 10 19.90 5.90 -16.40
C GLN A 10 18.90 4.84 -15.88
N VAL A 11 19.19 3.55 -16.07
CA VAL A 11 18.33 2.47 -15.56
C VAL A 11 18.31 2.47 -14.05
N PHE A 12 19.46 2.69 -13.40
CA PHE A 12 19.54 2.79 -11.94
C PHE A 12 18.64 3.92 -11.40
N VAL A 13 18.73 5.11 -11.96
CA VAL A 13 17.89 6.25 -11.54
C VAL A 13 16.42 5.97 -11.81
N ALA A 14 16.07 5.44 -12.98
CA ALA A 14 14.68 5.10 -13.32
C ALA A 14 14.10 4.07 -12.34
N ALA A 15 14.86 3.01 -12.02
CA ALA A 15 14.45 1.98 -11.08
C ALA A 15 14.31 2.54 -9.66
N LEU A 16 15.26 3.37 -9.21
CA LEU A 16 15.23 3.97 -7.88
C LEU A 16 14.02 4.90 -7.71
N VAL A 17 13.74 5.74 -8.71
CA VAL A 17 12.58 6.64 -8.71
C VAL A 17 11.28 5.83 -8.71
N GLY A 18 11.15 4.84 -9.59
CA GLY A 18 9.97 3.98 -9.67
C GLY A 18 9.68 3.27 -8.34
N ALA A 19 10.69 2.63 -7.76
CA ALA A 19 10.58 1.96 -6.46
C ALA A 19 10.19 2.94 -5.34
N SER A 20 10.85 4.10 -5.28
CA SER A 20 10.59 5.11 -4.24
C SER A 20 9.17 5.64 -4.31
N VAL A 21 8.66 5.90 -5.52
CA VAL A 21 7.27 6.35 -5.75
C VAL A 21 6.29 5.30 -5.23
N VAL A 22 6.40 4.05 -5.70
CA VAL A 22 5.45 3.00 -5.33
C VAL A 22 5.46 2.74 -3.83
N VAL A 23 6.63 2.60 -3.22
CA VAL A 23 6.76 2.32 -1.78
C VAL A 23 6.24 3.49 -0.94
N THR A 24 6.58 4.73 -1.30
CA THR A 24 6.17 5.92 -0.55
C THR A 24 4.65 6.11 -0.60
N PHE A 25 4.06 6.08 -1.79
CA PHE A 25 2.61 6.25 -1.93
C PHE A 25 1.84 5.09 -1.30
N TYR A 26 2.33 3.85 -1.43
CA TYR A 26 1.69 2.71 -0.78
C TYR A 26 1.71 2.84 0.75
N ALA A 27 2.88 3.14 1.34
CA ALA A 27 3.01 3.33 2.78
C ALA A 27 2.18 4.53 3.28
N LEU A 28 2.15 5.63 2.53
CA LEU A 28 1.33 6.79 2.84
C LEU A 28 -0.16 6.47 2.79
N GLY A 29 -0.61 5.76 1.75
CA GLY A 29 -2.01 5.34 1.59
C GLY A 29 -2.48 4.47 2.75
N LEU A 30 -1.66 3.51 3.18
CA LEU A 30 -1.94 2.69 4.38
C LEU A 30 -2.03 3.54 5.65
N ARG A 31 -1.10 4.49 5.85
CA ARG A 31 -1.13 5.38 7.03
C ARG A 31 -2.38 6.27 7.04
N LEU A 32 -2.78 6.79 5.89
CA LEU A 32 -4.01 7.58 5.75
C LEU A 32 -5.26 6.75 6.04
N LEU A 33 -5.28 5.49 5.59
CA LEU A 33 -6.39 4.58 5.84
C LEU A 33 -6.53 4.24 7.33
N VAL A 34 -5.40 3.96 8.01
CA VAL A 34 -5.35 3.74 9.46
C VAL A 34 -5.78 4.99 10.23
N ARG A 35 -5.26 6.18 9.85
CA ARG A 35 -5.66 7.46 10.46
C ARG A 35 -7.14 7.76 10.25
N GLY A 36 -7.70 7.42 9.09
CA GLY A 36 -9.13 7.52 8.80
C GLY A 36 -10.02 6.56 9.60
N GLY A 37 -9.44 5.71 10.46
CA GLY A 37 -10.18 4.76 11.29
C GLY A 37 -10.59 3.49 10.56
N ARG A 38 -9.97 3.20 9.41
CA ARG A 38 -10.23 1.99 8.61
C ARG A 38 -8.98 1.12 8.49
N PRO A 39 -8.30 0.76 9.60
CA PRO A 39 -7.09 -0.03 9.52
C PRO A 39 -7.36 -1.35 8.78
N PRO A 40 -6.50 -1.74 7.83
CA PRO A 40 -6.70 -2.97 7.07
C PRO A 40 -6.44 -4.17 7.97
N LEU A 41 -7.51 -4.75 8.52
CA LEU A 41 -7.48 -6.07 9.12
C LEU A 41 -7.81 -7.09 8.04
N VAL A 42 -6.80 -7.83 7.63
CA VAL A 42 -7.03 -9.05 6.87
C VAL A 42 -7.36 -10.12 7.91
N THR A 43 -8.63 -10.52 7.97
CA THR A 43 -8.95 -11.79 8.63
C THR A 43 -8.22 -12.87 7.86
N PRO A 44 -7.48 -13.79 8.55
CA PRO A 44 -6.74 -14.83 7.85
C PRO A 44 -7.65 -15.51 6.83
N ALA A 45 -7.24 -15.52 5.56
CA ALA A 45 -7.89 -16.40 4.61
C ALA A 45 -7.70 -17.83 5.10
N GLU A 46 -8.66 -18.72 4.82
CA GLU A 46 -8.64 -20.14 5.19
C GLU A 46 -7.48 -20.95 4.58
N PHE A 47 -6.44 -20.30 4.04
CA PHE A 47 -5.30 -20.96 3.42
C PHE A 47 -4.19 -21.24 4.43
N THR A 48 -4.00 -22.53 4.67
CA THR A 48 -3.57 -23.15 5.93
C THR A 48 -2.08 -23.43 6.06
N ASP A 49 -1.15 -22.79 5.33
CA ASP A 49 0.24 -23.32 5.37
C ASP A 49 1.43 -22.35 5.37
N ALA A 50 1.23 -21.03 5.33
CA ALA A 50 2.41 -20.13 5.33
C ALA A 50 2.26 -18.77 6.00
N ILE A 51 1.05 -18.37 6.40
CA ILE A 51 0.79 -17.06 7.02
C ILE A 51 0.27 -17.33 8.43
N THR A 52 1.18 -17.42 9.40
CA THR A 52 0.94 -17.46 10.87
C THR A 52 -0.48 -17.83 11.32
N VAL A 53 -0.68 -19.06 11.78
CA VAL A 53 -1.95 -19.53 12.35
C VAL A 53 -2.27 -18.73 13.62
N LEU A 54 -3.22 -17.80 13.49
CA LEU A 54 -3.76 -17.04 14.63
C LEU A 54 -4.85 -17.88 15.30
N THR A 55 -4.74 -18.08 16.60
CA THR A 55 -5.84 -18.66 17.39
C THR A 55 -7.09 -17.78 17.30
N ASP A 56 -8.29 -18.37 17.43
CA ASP A 56 -9.56 -17.62 17.47
C ASP A 56 -9.54 -16.48 18.50
N LYS A 57 -8.84 -16.70 19.61
CA LYS A 57 -8.65 -15.69 20.66
C LYS A 57 -7.85 -14.49 20.17
N GLN A 58 -6.77 -14.70 19.41
CA GLN A 58 -5.96 -13.62 18.82
C GLN A 58 -6.75 -12.88 17.74
N ARG A 59 -7.53 -13.60 16.91
CA ARG A 59 -8.41 -13.00 15.90
C ARG A 59 -9.42 -12.04 16.51
N ARG A 60 -10.21 -12.52 17.49
CA ARG A 60 -11.19 -11.71 18.21
C ARG A 60 -10.56 -10.51 18.92
N ARG A 61 -9.33 -10.65 19.41
CA ARG A 61 -8.59 -9.53 20.04
C ARG A 61 -8.23 -8.46 19.01
N GLY A 62 -7.77 -8.85 17.82
CA GLY A 62 -7.47 -7.94 16.71
C GLY A 62 -8.69 -7.16 16.25
N GLU A 63 -9.80 -7.87 16.00
CA GLU A 63 -11.08 -7.26 15.62
C GLU A 63 -11.58 -6.24 16.65
N LYS A 64 -11.54 -6.59 17.94
CA LYS A 64 -11.90 -5.66 19.04
C LYS A 64 -10.97 -4.45 19.12
N ALA A 65 -9.67 -4.63 18.90
CA ALA A 65 -8.70 -3.53 18.91
C ALA A 65 -8.99 -2.53 17.79
N VAL A 66 -9.32 -3.01 16.59
CA VAL A 66 -9.70 -2.15 15.47
C VAL A 66 -11.04 -1.47 15.67
N ALA A 67 -12.06 -2.18 16.14
CA ALA A 67 -13.35 -1.56 16.46
C ALA A 67 -13.19 -0.46 17.52
N LYS A 68 -12.33 -0.67 18.53
CA LYS A 68 -12.01 0.33 19.55
C LYS A 68 -11.24 1.51 18.97
N ALA A 69 -10.26 1.27 18.10
CA ALA A 69 -9.49 2.33 17.44
C ALA A 69 -10.36 3.18 16.52
N ALA A 70 -11.26 2.56 15.76
CA ALA A 70 -12.23 3.26 14.91
C ALA A 70 -13.20 4.12 15.73
N ARG A 71 -13.72 3.60 16.86
CA ARG A 71 -14.62 4.34 17.76
C ARG A 71 -13.94 5.51 18.47
N LYS A 72 -12.65 5.38 18.79
CA LYS A 72 -11.86 6.43 19.48
C LYS A 72 -11.21 7.43 18.51
N ASN A 73 -11.54 7.38 17.23
CA ASN A 73 -10.90 8.26 16.25
C ASN A 73 -11.24 9.74 16.53
N PRO A 74 -10.25 10.60 16.84
CA PRO A 74 -10.48 12.00 17.19
C PRO A 74 -10.79 12.88 15.97
N LEU A 75 -10.70 12.36 14.74
CA LEU A 75 -10.96 13.11 13.52
C LEU A 75 -12.46 13.39 13.34
N SER A 76 -12.77 14.57 12.79
CA SER A 76 -14.12 14.88 12.32
C SER A 76 -14.47 14.03 11.10
N ASP A 77 -15.77 13.91 10.79
CA ASP A 77 -16.20 13.09 9.65
C ASP A 77 -15.68 13.62 8.30
N GLY A 78 -15.54 14.94 8.16
CA GLY A 78 -14.89 15.57 7.01
C GLY A 78 -13.41 15.17 6.89
N GLN A 79 -12.67 15.16 8.00
CA GLN A 79 -11.25 14.76 8.01
C GLN A 79 -11.06 13.25 7.73
N LYS A 80 -11.99 12.41 8.20
CA LYS A 80 -11.99 10.97 7.86
C LYS A 80 -12.19 10.78 6.35
N ARG A 81 -13.13 11.53 5.75
CA ARG A 81 -13.39 11.47 4.30
C ARG A 81 -12.21 11.97 3.49
N LEU A 82 -11.55 13.05 3.93
CA LEU A 82 -10.32 13.55 3.30
C LEU A 82 -9.19 12.52 3.37
N SER A 83 -8.98 11.91 4.54
CA SER A 83 -7.97 10.86 4.72
C SER A 83 -8.23 9.67 3.78
N LEU A 84 -9.49 9.30 3.61
CA LEU A 84 -9.88 8.21 2.72
C LEU A 84 -9.67 8.55 1.24
N LEU A 85 -10.08 9.75 0.81
CA LEU A 85 -9.81 10.21 -0.55
C LEU A 85 -8.31 10.28 -0.83
N GLY A 86 -7.51 10.78 0.12
CA GLY A 86 -6.06 10.79 0.02
C GLY A 86 -5.46 9.39 -0.07
N ALA A 87 -5.98 8.42 0.71
CA ALA A 87 -5.55 7.03 0.61
C ALA A 87 -5.84 6.44 -0.78
N TYR A 88 -7.03 6.67 -1.32
CA TYR A 88 -7.40 6.22 -2.66
C TYR A 88 -6.58 6.90 -3.76
N ALA A 89 -6.28 8.18 -3.64
CA ALA A 89 -5.38 8.87 -4.55
C ALA A 89 -3.98 8.23 -4.53
N CYS A 90 -3.45 7.88 -3.36
CA CYS A 90 -2.16 7.20 -3.25
C CYS A 90 -2.17 5.83 -3.95
N PHE A 91 -3.21 5.02 -3.73
CA PHE A 91 -3.32 3.72 -4.39
C PHE A 91 -3.55 3.84 -5.90
N ALA A 92 -4.28 4.87 -6.35
CA ALA A 92 -4.42 5.17 -7.76
C ALA A 92 -3.06 5.48 -8.41
N VAL A 93 -2.21 6.29 -7.77
CA VAL A 93 -0.85 6.56 -8.26
C VAL A 93 -0.03 5.27 -8.39
N CYS A 94 -0.08 4.38 -7.39
CA CYS A 94 0.60 3.08 -7.46
C CYS A 94 0.06 2.20 -8.60
N ALA A 95 -1.27 2.11 -8.74
CA ALA A 95 -1.89 1.35 -9.81
C ALA A 95 -1.50 1.89 -11.19
N SER A 96 -1.52 3.22 -11.37
CA SER A 96 -1.07 3.87 -12.59
C SER A 96 0.40 3.60 -12.90
N ALA A 97 1.27 3.60 -11.89
CA ALA A 97 2.69 3.30 -12.08
C ALA A 97 2.91 1.85 -12.54
N VAL A 98 2.22 0.89 -11.92
CA VAL A 98 2.29 -0.53 -12.29
C VAL A 98 1.70 -0.75 -13.68
N LEU A 99 0.51 -0.22 -13.95
CA LEU A 99 -0.13 -0.32 -15.27
C LEU A 99 0.73 0.35 -16.34
N GLY A 100 1.28 1.52 -16.07
CA GLY A 100 2.20 2.21 -16.99
C GLY A 100 3.44 1.36 -17.31
N ALA A 101 4.06 0.75 -16.29
CA ALA A 101 5.19 -0.16 -16.49
C ALA A 101 4.79 -1.39 -17.31
N LEU A 102 3.64 -2.01 -17.01
CA LEU A 102 3.13 -3.16 -17.75
C LEU A 102 2.82 -2.81 -19.21
N LEU A 103 2.20 -1.66 -19.48
CA LEU A 103 1.87 -1.20 -20.83
C LEU A 103 3.13 -0.85 -21.63
N LEU A 104 4.12 -0.21 -21.00
CA LEU A 104 5.42 0.03 -21.63
C LEU A 104 6.10 -1.29 -21.99
N ILE A 105 6.09 -2.26 -21.07
CA ILE A 105 6.60 -3.60 -21.39
C ILE A 105 5.78 -4.16 -22.54
N LEU A 106 4.44 -4.14 -22.49
CA LEU A 106 3.53 -4.77 -23.45
C LEU A 106 3.54 -4.20 -24.87
N PHE A 107 3.75 -2.90 -25.01
CA PHE A 107 3.68 -2.25 -26.32
C PHE A 107 5.05 -1.91 -26.91
N ASN A 108 6.10 -1.93 -26.09
CA ASN A 108 7.46 -1.62 -26.51
C ASN A 108 8.36 -2.88 -26.57
N HIS A 109 7.76 -4.06 -26.68
CA HIS A 109 8.45 -5.29 -27.08
C HIS A 109 8.20 -5.64 -28.54
#